data_AF-A0A2R2MK78-F1
#
_entry.id   AF-A0A2R2MK78-F1
#
_cell.length_a   1.000
_cell.length_b   1.000
_cell.length_c   1.000
_cell.angle_alpha   90.00
_cell.angle_beta   90.00
_cell.angle_gamma   90.00
#
_symmetry.space_group_name_H-M   'P 1'
#
loop_
_entity.id
_entity.type
_entity.pdbx_description
1 polymer ?
#
loop_
_entity_poly.entity_id
_entity_poly.type
_entity_poly.pdbx_seq_one_letter_code
_entity_poly.pdbx_strand_id
1 'polypeptide(L)'
;MVELSQYLSSSTVEAASTQDKSWLLFTITHRLAQYGEQDKLNMQADLCSCLRVAASLSPYLFYVDELWSSTFTVATLEASVHLINTYVRNFCCEGIVLPWSLTLYFVRGLLSLCSQRSQSLNSAVLNQGFGKSPLIVVSLIMHYPVVEGALGRELCSSHGSSSEHFVIFNRLRSVYMWATELLGQTLSLEPPCPEPWISGAAIFAVCASAGHRYLSLFTEKVHQSLKAPGESFEVLEMCFSCLVAQVTYSTCFSECHQDESYQEAMLTVLTASPSLLTVFSSQHSTVLQTSVFPDYVTRCQCLLVFRILQGASDEQLCGLLAWEQSLFTVLQLYKEMCDLHDDQAEQDVLPGSSYNMALDISQLQSSCGTVDRCISLAPPLSLASLTDSFIQSLDTVLQHRLYQRRKGLNRSSRIGDMDVG
;
A
#
# COMPACT_ATOMS: atom_id res chain seq x y z
N MET A 1 -12.25 17.56 -22.60
CA MET A 1 -11.26 17.38 -23.70
C MET A 1 -11.35 18.49 -24.72
N VAL A 2 -12.53 18.83 -25.23
CA VAL A 2 -12.71 20.00 -26.12
C VAL A 2 -12.33 21.31 -25.43
N GLU A 3 -12.76 21.52 -24.18
CA GLU A 3 -12.36 22.70 -23.38
C GLU A 3 -10.85 22.75 -23.10
N LEU A 4 -10.23 21.60 -22.79
CA LEU A 4 -8.76 21.47 -22.62
C LEU A 4 -8.01 21.82 -23.91
N SER A 5 -8.49 21.34 -25.06
CA SER A 5 -7.89 21.66 -26.36
C SER A 5 -8.09 23.13 -26.76
N GLN A 6 -9.26 23.70 -26.42
CA GLN A 6 -9.57 25.11 -26.68
C GLN A 6 -8.69 26.03 -25.83
N TYR A 7 -8.48 25.71 -24.55
CA TYR A 7 -7.62 26.47 -23.65
C TYR A 7 -6.13 26.39 -24.02
N LEU A 8 -5.66 25.22 -24.47
CA LEU A 8 -4.30 25.03 -24.99
C LEU A 8 -4.07 25.75 -26.33
N SER A 9 -5.12 25.92 -27.14
CA SER A 9 -5.05 26.65 -28.41
C SER A 9 -5.17 28.17 -28.27
N SER A 10 -5.66 28.68 -27.14
CA SER A 10 -5.91 30.12 -26.92
C SER A 10 -4.84 30.83 -26.09
N SER A 11 -3.87 30.12 -25.52
CA SER A 11 -2.86 30.70 -24.62
C SER A 11 -1.51 30.91 -25.32
N THR A 12 -1.35 32.07 -25.95
CA THR A 12 -0.03 32.69 -26.04
C THR A 12 0.44 32.98 -24.61
N VAL A 13 1.58 32.41 -24.23
CA VAL A 13 2.16 32.44 -22.88
C VAL A 13 2.63 33.86 -22.52
N GLU A 14 1.70 34.76 -22.24
CA GLU A 14 1.96 36.04 -21.59
C GLU A 14 1.17 36.12 -20.28
N ALA A 15 1.93 36.09 -19.17
CA ALA A 15 1.57 36.55 -17.84
C ALA A 15 0.11 36.29 -17.38
N ALA A 16 -0.28 35.03 -17.27
CA ALA A 16 -1.45 34.66 -16.49
C ALA A 16 -1.24 35.04 -15.00
N SER A 17 -2.26 35.64 -14.40
CA SER A 17 -2.27 36.16 -13.04
C SER A 17 -1.93 35.06 -12.01
N THR A 18 -1.51 35.43 -10.80
CA THR A 18 -1.20 34.53 -9.68
C THR A 18 -2.32 33.56 -9.29
N GLN A 19 -3.52 33.71 -9.86
CA GLN A 19 -4.70 32.88 -9.57
C GLN A 19 -4.86 31.69 -10.55
N ASP A 20 -4.12 31.65 -11.66
CA ASP A 20 -4.27 30.66 -12.75
C ASP A 20 -3.17 29.58 -12.81
N LYS A 21 -2.24 29.57 -11.86
CA LYS A 21 -0.91 28.95 -12.08
C LYS A 21 -0.86 27.43 -11.84
N SER A 22 -1.83 26.84 -11.13
CA SER A 22 -2.03 25.38 -11.05
C SER A 22 -3.35 24.92 -11.66
N TRP A 23 -3.79 25.58 -12.75
CA TRP A 23 -5.05 25.27 -13.42
C TRP A 23 -5.24 23.78 -13.69
N LEU A 24 -4.17 23.03 -14.01
CA LEU A 24 -4.23 21.59 -14.25
C LEU A 24 -4.58 20.81 -12.97
N LEU A 25 -3.86 21.04 -11.87
CA LEU A 25 -4.15 20.42 -10.57
C LEU A 25 -5.55 20.80 -10.10
N PHE A 26 -5.89 22.09 -10.16
CA PHE A 26 -7.21 22.58 -9.79
C PHE A 26 -8.32 21.92 -10.62
N THR A 27 -8.13 21.81 -11.94
CA THR A 27 -9.10 21.14 -12.82
C THR A 27 -9.26 19.67 -12.45
N ILE A 28 -8.15 18.98 -12.19
CA ILE A 28 -8.17 17.57 -11.79
C ILE A 28 -8.90 17.41 -10.46
N THR A 29 -8.48 18.15 -9.41
CA THR A 29 -9.07 18.02 -8.07
C THR A 29 -10.54 18.45 -8.04
N HIS A 30 -10.90 19.55 -8.72
CA HIS A 30 -12.28 20.01 -8.82
C HIS A 30 -13.16 18.97 -9.51
N ARG A 31 -12.69 18.38 -10.62
CA ARG A 31 -13.43 17.33 -11.33
C ARG A 31 -13.59 16.07 -10.48
N LEU A 32 -12.55 15.69 -9.73
CA LEU A 32 -12.61 14.53 -8.83
C LEU A 32 -13.53 14.78 -7.63
N ALA A 33 -13.60 16.01 -7.14
CA ALA A 33 -14.48 16.40 -6.02
C ALA A 33 -15.97 16.37 -6.38
N GLN A 34 -16.34 16.28 -7.67
CA GLN A 34 -17.74 16.17 -8.10
C GLN A 34 -18.30 14.75 -7.96
N TYR A 35 -17.43 13.75 -7.79
CA TYR A 35 -17.85 12.36 -7.67
C TYR A 35 -18.29 12.04 -6.25
N GLY A 36 -19.46 11.40 -6.12
CA GLY A 36 -19.90 10.78 -4.87
C GLY A 36 -19.20 9.43 -4.63
N GLU A 37 -19.38 8.86 -3.44
CA GLU A 37 -18.77 7.56 -3.08
C GLU A 37 -19.20 6.40 -3.99
N GLN A 38 -20.35 6.52 -4.67
CA GLN A 38 -20.89 5.51 -5.57
C GLN A 38 -20.27 5.55 -6.99
N ASP A 39 -19.56 6.63 -7.35
CA ASP A 39 -19.04 6.84 -8.71
C ASP A 39 -17.55 6.50 -8.88
N LYS A 40 -17.00 5.62 -8.03
CA LYS A 40 -15.56 5.30 -7.98
C LYS A 40 -14.96 4.89 -9.33
N LEU A 41 -15.73 4.19 -10.18
CA LEU A 41 -15.26 3.81 -11.52
C LEU A 41 -15.13 5.00 -12.47
N ASN A 42 -16.14 5.87 -12.49
CA ASN A 42 -16.11 7.07 -13.31
C ASN A 42 -14.98 7.98 -12.86
N MET A 43 -14.82 8.10 -11.54
CA MET A 43 -13.70 8.81 -10.91
C MET A 43 -12.34 8.24 -11.31
N GLN A 44 -12.17 6.91 -11.29
CA GLN A 44 -10.94 6.24 -11.73
C GLN A 44 -10.65 6.49 -13.21
N ALA A 45 -11.66 6.32 -14.07
CA ALA A 45 -11.54 6.51 -15.52
C ALA A 45 -11.16 7.96 -15.87
N ASP A 46 -11.78 8.93 -15.19
CA ASP A 46 -11.49 10.35 -15.33
C ASP A 46 -10.09 10.69 -14.81
N LEU A 47 -9.70 10.18 -13.63
CA LEU A 47 -8.35 10.37 -13.11
C LEU A 47 -7.30 9.83 -14.08
N CYS A 48 -7.48 8.61 -14.58
CA CYS A 48 -6.56 8.01 -15.55
C CYS A 48 -6.47 8.82 -16.84
N SER A 49 -7.60 9.34 -17.32
CA SER A 49 -7.65 10.22 -18.51
C SER A 49 -6.91 11.54 -18.25
N CYS A 50 -7.15 12.16 -17.10
CA CYS A 50 -6.47 13.37 -16.66
C CYS A 50 -4.96 13.16 -16.54
N LEU A 51 -4.53 12.10 -15.87
CA LEU A 51 -3.10 11.77 -15.70
C LEU A 51 -2.43 11.44 -17.04
N ARG A 52 -3.14 10.79 -17.99
CA ARG A 52 -2.62 10.55 -19.33
C ARG A 52 -2.40 11.85 -20.10
N VAL A 53 -3.36 12.78 -20.02
CA VAL A 53 -3.19 14.13 -20.59
C VAL A 53 -2.02 14.82 -19.91
N ALA A 54 -1.96 14.78 -18.58
CA ALA A 54 -0.91 15.41 -17.81
C ALA A 54 0.48 14.86 -18.17
N ALA A 55 0.61 13.53 -18.35
CA ALA A 55 1.84 12.87 -18.78
C ALA A 55 2.28 13.26 -20.21
N SER A 56 1.36 13.71 -21.06
CA SER A 56 1.68 14.28 -22.38
C SER A 56 2.12 15.74 -22.32
N LEU A 57 1.85 16.40 -21.20
CA LEU A 57 2.31 17.75 -20.92
C LEU A 57 3.64 17.72 -20.17
N SER A 58 4.23 18.89 -19.94
CA SER A 58 5.50 18.95 -19.24
C SER A 58 5.36 18.59 -17.74
N PRO A 59 6.25 17.74 -17.18
CA PRO A 59 6.29 17.40 -15.74
C PRO A 59 6.26 18.59 -14.79
N TYR A 60 6.73 19.73 -15.25
CA TYR A 60 6.81 20.98 -14.48
C TYR A 60 5.42 21.52 -14.12
N LEU A 61 4.39 21.18 -14.89
CA LEU A 61 3.03 21.72 -14.77
C LEU A 61 2.31 21.33 -13.46
N PHE A 62 2.73 20.24 -12.82
CA PHE A 62 2.25 19.89 -11.47
C PHE A 62 2.85 20.77 -10.38
N TYR A 63 3.86 21.55 -10.71
CA TYR A 63 4.61 22.34 -9.75
C TYR A 63 4.79 23.79 -10.20
N VAL A 64 3.97 24.27 -11.16
CA VAL A 64 4.10 25.62 -11.75
C VAL A 64 3.91 26.71 -10.71
N ASP A 65 2.97 26.56 -9.77
CA ASP A 65 2.79 27.52 -8.66
C ASP A 65 4.09 27.77 -7.89
N GLU A 66 4.94 26.74 -7.83
CA GLU A 66 6.17 26.74 -7.06
C GLU A 66 7.31 27.39 -7.83
N LEU A 67 7.42 27.13 -9.14
CA LEU A 67 8.52 27.58 -10.00
C LEU A 67 8.67 29.12 -10.01
N TRP A 68 7.55 29.84 -9.90
CA TRP A 68 7.49 31.30 -10.03
C TRP A 68 7.34 32.04 -8.70
N SER A 69 7.27 31.31 -7.58
CA SER A 69 7.29 31.91 -6.25
C SER A 69 8.71 32.24 -5.82
N SER A 70 8.96 33.49 -5.40
CA SER A 70 10.24 33.91 -4.83
C SER A 70 10.53 33.25 -3.47
N THR A 71 9.50 32.67 -2.83
CA THR A 71 9.61 31.88 -1.61
C THR A 71 9.04 30.48 -1.86
N PHE A 72 9.91 29.47 -1.88
CA PHE A 72 9.43 28.09 -1.74
C PHE A 72 8.93 27.92 -0.31
N THR A 73 7.65 27.65 -0.13
CA THR A 73 7.09 27.30 1.18
C THR A 73 6.53 25.89 1.12
N VAL A 74 6.62 25.17 2.24
CA VAL A 74 6.10 23.80 2.42
C VAL A 74 4.64 23.64 1.97
N ALA A 75 3.88 24.75 1.98
CA ALA A 75 2.48 24.83 1.55
C ALA A 75 2.29 24.68 0.03
N THR A 76 3.32 24.95 -0.78
CA THR A 76 3.17 25.00 -2.23
C THR A 76 3.09 23.61 -2.88
N LEU A 77 3.68 22.58 -2.25
CA LEU A 77 3.58 21.17 -2.68
C LEU A 77 2.26 20.49 -2.28
N GLU A 78 1.41 21.15 -1.47
CA GLU A 78 0.28 20.50 -0.83
C GLU A 78 -0.76 19.98 -1.82
N ALA A 79 -1.05 20.71 -2.90
CA ALA A 79 -2.02 20.28 -3.89
C ALA A 79 -1.57 19.00 -4.63
N SER A 80 -0.29 18.95 -5.04
CA SER A 80 0.30 17.77 -5.69
C SER A 80 0.38 16.57 -4.75
N VAL A 81 0.84 16.80 -3.52
CA VAL A 81 0.91 15.75 -2.49
C VAL A 81 -0.50 15.23 -2.18
N HIS A 82 -1.48 16.10 -2.03
CA HIS A 82 -2.86 15.71 -1.78
C HIS A 82 -3.44 14.91 -2.94
N LEU A 83 -3.22 15.34 -4.19
CA LEU A 83 -3.65 14.59 -5.36
C LEU A 83 -3.06 13.17 -5.35
N ILE A 84 -1.76 13.05 -5.07
CA ILE A 84 -1.05 11.77 -5.06
C ILE A 84 -1.56 10.87 -3.93
N ASN A 85 -1.58 11.38 -2.70
CA ASN A 85 -1.91 10.59 -1.52
C ASN A 85 -3.40 10.24 -1.44
N THR A 86 -4.30 11.08 -1.97
CA THR A 86 -5.76 10.85 -1.87
C THR A 86 -6.31 10.09 -3.08
N TYR A 87 -5.88 10.45 -4.29
CA TYR A 87 -6.50 9.94 -5.51
C TYR A 87 -5.58 8.98 -6.25
N VAL A 88 -4.36 9.40 -6.60
CA VAL A 88 -3.45 8.55 -7.41
C VAL A 88 -3.13 7.25 -6.67
N ARG A 89 -2.88 7.33 -5.36
CA ARG A 89 -2.65 6.17 -4.48
C ARG A 89 -3.75 5.12 -4.61
N ASN A 90 -5.00 5.56 -4.58
CA ASN A 90 -6.15 4.67 -4.49
C ASN A 90 -6.58 4.07 -5.84
N PHE A 91 -6.31 4.76 -6.93
CA PHE A 91 -6.89 4.43 -8.25
C PHE A 91 -5.88 4.04 -9.31
N CYS A 92 -4.60 4.38 -9.11
CA CYS A 92 -3.56 4.17 -10.12
C CYS A 92 -2.42 3.26 -9.66
N CYS A 93 -2.31 2.96 -8.36
CA CYS A 93 -1.25 2.09 -7.86
C CYS A 93 -1.54 0.61 -8.11
N GLU A 94 -0.47 -0.11 -8.46
CA GLU A 94 -0.42 -1.57 -8.46
C GLU A 94 0.13 -1.99 -7.09
N GLY A 95 -0.76 -2.20 -6.11
CA GLY A 95 -0.39 -2.36 -4.71
C GLY A 95 0.22 -1.08 -4.15
N ILE A 96 1.50 -1.10 -3.81
CA ILE A 96 2.21 0.07 -3.24
C ILE A 96 3.06 0.82 -4.25
N VAL A 97 2.91 0.48 -5.54
CA VAL A 97 3.79 0.96 -6.60
C VAL A 97 3.00 1.75 -7.63
N LEU A 98 3.44 2.97 -7.88
CA LEU A 98 2.96 3.74 -9.02
C LEU A 98 3.48 3.12 -10.33
N PRO A 99 2.69 3.15 -11.41
CA PRO A 99 3.16 2.80 -12.73
C PRO A 99 4.42 3.59 -13.09
N TRP A 100 5.37 2.91 -13.73
CA TRP A 100 6.69 3.46 -14.08
C TRP A 100 6.61 4.86 -14.70
N SER A 101 5.69 5.05 -15.65
CA SER A 101 5.50 6.33 -16.34
C SER A 101 5.09 7.45 -15.39
N LEU A 102 4.23 7.17 -14.40
CA LEU A 102 3.80 8.15 -13.41
C LEU A 102 4.91 8.45 -12.40
N THR A 103 5.62 7.42 -11.92
CA THR A 103 6.78 7.59 -11.04
C THR A 103 7.79 8.53 -11.67
N LEU A 104 8.19 8.25 -12.91
CA LEU A 104 9.17 9.06 -13.63
C LEU A 104 8.67 10.48 -13.88
N TYR A 105 7.38 10.63 -14.20
CA TYR A 105 6.76 11.93 -14.43
C TYR A 105 6.81 12.82 -13.17
N PHE A 106 6.37 12.31 -12.00
CA PHE A 106 6.44 13.08 -10.75
C PHE A 106 7.88 13.40 -10.35
N VAL A 107 8.79 12.44 -10.47
CA VAL A 107 10.21 12.63 -10.13
C VAL A 107 10.87 13.67 -11.03
N ARG A 108 10.59 13.66 -12.34
CA ARG A 108 11.08 14.71 -13.25
C ARG A 108 10.52 16.09 -12.91
N GLY A 109 9.25 16.17 -12.50
CA GLY A 109 8.66 17.40 -12.02
C GLY A 109 9.39 17.93 -10.77
N LEU A 110 9.65 17.09 -9.78
CA LEU A 110 10.43 17.45 -8.59
C LEU A 110 11.87 17.86 -8.92
N LEU A 111 12.53 17.15 -9.83
CA LEU A 111 13.89 17.49 -10.26
C LEU A 111 13.96 18.84 -11.00
N SER A 112 12.94 19.16 -11.79
CA SER A 112 12.88 20.44 -12.49
C SER A 112 12.81 21.63 -11.53
N LEU A 113 12.09 21.47 -10.42
CA LEU A 113 12.04 22.46 -9.34
C LEU A 113 13.40 22.71 -8.71
N CYS A 114 14.24 21.68 -8.66
CA CYS A 114 15.58 21.78 -8.11
C CYS A 114 16.55 22.48 -9.07
N SER A 115 16.39 22.28 -10.38
CA SER A 115 17.30 22.85 -11.39
C SER A 115 17.38 24.38 -11.40
N GLN A 116 16.37 25.05 -10.86
CA GLN A 116 16.25 26.51 -10.88
C GLN A 116 16.59 27.19 -9.54
N ARG A 117 17.06 26.43 -8.54
CA ARG A 117 17.18 26.91 -7.16
C ARG A 117 18.54 26.61 -6.53
N SER A 118 18.79 27.27 -5.39
CA SER A 118 19.98 27.03 -4.58
C SER A 118 19.96 25.63 -3.98
N GLN A 119 21.14 25.08 -3.73
CA GLN A 119 21.34 23.73 -3.23
C GLN A 119 20.63 23.43 -1.89
N SER A 120 20.63 24.39 -0.95
CA SER A 120 19.94 24.22 0.34
C SER A 120 18.42 24.16 0.19
N LEU A 121 17.87 24.85 -0.81
CA LEU A 121 16.45 24.75 -1.15
C LEU A 121 16.16 23.43 -1.86
N ASN A 122 17.07 22.92 -2.69
CA ASN A 122 16.89 21.65 -3.40
C ASN A 122 16.80 20.46 -2.44
N SER A 123 17.68 20.40 -1.44
CA SER A 123 17.61 19.35 -0.42
C SER A 123 16.32 19.48 0.40
N ALA A 124 15.87 20.69 0.73
CA ALA A 124 14.61 20.91 1.41
C ALA A 124 13.39 20.48 0.58
N VAL A 125 13.33 20.85 -0.71
CA VAL A 125 12.26 20.46 -1.65
C VAL A 125 12.16 18.95 -1.76
N LEU A 126 13.29 18.27 -1.99
CA LEU A 126 13.31 16.81 -2.13
C LEU A 126 12.97 16.12 -0.81
N ASN A 127 13.58 16.52 0.30
CA ASN A 127 13.29 15.92 1.61
C ASN A 127 11.83 16.12 2.02
N GLN A 128 11.24 17.29 1.75
CA GLN A 128 9.83 17.55 2.06
C GLN A 128 8.89 16.88 1.08
N GLY A 129 9.16 16.93 -0.22
CA GLY A 129 8.32 16.28 -1.24
C GLY A 129 8.25 14.77 -1.04
N PHE A 130 9.40 14.15 -0.79
CA PHE A 130 9.50 12.73 -0.50
C PHE A 130 9.00 12.35 0.89
N GLY A 131 9.23 13.21 1.90
CA GLY A 131 8.67 13.00 3.23
C GLY A 131 7.15 13.12 3.28
N LYS A 132 6.55 14.03 2.48
CA LYS A 132 5.11 14.23 2.40
C LYS A 132 4.40 13.23 1.48
N SER A 133 5.11 12.64 0.52
CA SER A 133 4.57 11.57 -0.34
C SER A 133 5.54 10.38 -0.43
N PRO A 134 5.57 9.53 0.62
CA PRO A 134 6.43 8.33 0.64
C PRO A 134 6.14 7.36 -0.50
N LEU A 135 4.94 7.39 -1.08
CA LEU A 135 4.54 6.59 -2.24
C LEU A 135 5.47 6.81 -3.44
N ILE A 136 5.88 8.05 -3.69
CA ILE A 136 6.81 8.36 -4.79
C ILE A 136 8.16 7.68 -4.54
N VAL A 137 8.66 7.72 -3.30
CA VAL A 137 9.95 7.14 -2.91
C VAL A 137 9.90 5.62 -3.01
N VAL A 138 8.86 4.99 -2.46
CA VAL A 138 8.65 3.55 -2.57
C VAL A 138 8.60 3.13 -4.03
N SER A 139 7.82 3.83 -4.86
CA SER A 139 7.75 3.55 -6.30
C SER A 139 9.11 3.73 -7.00
N LEU A 140 9.87 4.74 -6.61
CA LEU A 140 11.20 5.02 -7.14
C LEU A 140 12.21 3.92 -6.80
N ILE A 141 12.14 3.38 -5.58
CA ILE A 141 12.95 2.24 -5.13
C ILE A 141 12.56 0.97 -5.89
N MET A 142 11.26 0.71 -6.04
CA MET A 142 10.75 -0.46 -6.76
C MET A 142 11.18 -0.47 -8.23
N HIS A 143 11.25 0.71 -8.85
CA HIS A 143 11.71 0.87 -10.23
C HIS A 143 13.20 1.19 -10.36
N TYR A 144 13.96 1.16 -9.27
CA TYR A 144 15.34 1.70 -9.21
C TYR A 144 16.26 1.23 -10.35
N PRO A 145 16.30 -0.07 -10.73
CA PRO A 145 17.16 -0.53 -11.83
C PRO A 145 16.90 0.17 -13.17
N VAL A 146 15.64 0.55 -13.43
CA VAL A 146 15.24 1.25 -14.66
C VAL A 146 15.47 2.76 -14.52
N VAL A 147 15.22 3.28 -13.32
CA VAL A 147 15.40 4.69 -12.95
C VAL A 147 16.84 5.14 -13.13
N GLU A 148 17.79 4.37 -12.62
CA GLU A 148 19.21 4.74 -12.62
C GLU A 148 19.68 5.03 -14.05
N GLY A 149 19.29 4.20 -15.01
CA GLY A 149 19.63 4.38 -16.43
C GLY A 149 18.89 5.54 -17.12
N ALA A 150 17.65 5.83 -16.72
CA ALA A 150 16.85 6.91 -17.31
C ALA A 150 17.23 8.28 -16.77
N LEU A 151 17.18 8.44 -15.44
CA LEU A 151 17.47 9.72 -14.77
C LEU A 151 18.97 10.01 -14.68
N GLY A 152 19.82 9.00 -14.55
CA GLY A 152 21.27 9.19 -14.52
C GLY A 152 21.77 9.92 -15.77
N ARG A 153 21.29 9.54 -16.96
CA ARG A 153 21.64 10.20 -18.21
C ARG A 153 21.13 11.64 -18.29
N GLU A 154 19.86 11.88 -17.96
CA GLU A 154 19.24 13.21 -17.98
C GLU A 154 19.88 14.17 -16.96
N LEU A 155 20.27 13.67 -15.80
CA LEU A 155 20.89 14.47 -14.75
C LEU A 155 22.35 14.79 -15.07
N CYS A 156 23.12 13.81 -15.57
CA CYS A 156 24.50 14.02 -16.00
C CYS A 156 24.60 15.03 -17.16
N SER A 157 23.63 15.03 -18.09
CA SER A 157 23.63 15.99 -19.20
C SER A 157 23.26 17.41 -18.78
N SER A 158 22.46 17.57 -17.71
CA SER A 158 21.83 18.85 -17.38
C SER A 158 22.54 19.64 -16.28
N HIS A 159 23.25 18.98 -15.35
CA HIS A 159 23.77 19.64 -14.13
C HIS A 159 25.29 19.54 -13.94
N GLY A 160 26.01 18.89 -14.87
CA GLY A 160 27.43 18.56 -14.68
C GLY A 160 27.64 17.65 -13.46
N SER A 161 28.86 17.16 -13.26
CA SER A 161 29.21 16.13 -12.26
C SER A 161 29.09 16.57 -10.77
N SER A 162 28.33 17.62 -10.46
CA SER A 162 28.11 18.14 -9.11
C SER A 162 27.31 17.14 -8.27
N SER A 163 28.03 16.34 -7.47
CA SER A 163 27.51 15.17 -6.73
C SER A 163 26.43 15.47 -5.68
N GLU A 164 26.15 16.74 -5.37
CA GLU A 164 25.32 17.11 -4.22
C GLU A 164 23.83 17.33 -4.56
N HIS A 165 23.47 17.51 -5.84
CA HIS A 165 22.07 17.39 -6.29
C HIS A 165 21.55 15.94 -6.22
N PHE A 166 22.46 14.99 -5.98
CA PHE A 166 22.21 13.57 -6.00
C PHE A 166 22.05 12.97 -4.61
N VAL A 167 21.96 13.75 -3.52
CA VAL A 167 21.94 13.18 -2.15
C VAL A 167 20.85 12.13 -1.99
N ILE A 168 19.61 12.41 -2.43
CA ILE A 168 18.53 11.43 -2.33
C ILE A 168 18.72 10.25 -3.30
N PHE A 169 19.20 10.47 -4.52
CA PHE A 169 19.43 9.37 -5.47
C PHE A 169 20.60 8.48 -5.05
N ASN A 170 21.66 9.06 -4.51
CA ASN A 170 22.79 8.37 -3.91
C ASN A 170 22.36 7.62 -2.66
N ARG A 171 21.41 8.17 -1.88
CA ARG A 171 20.80 7.48 -0.75
C ARG A 171 19.95 6.29 -1.21
N LEU A 172 19.12 6.46 -2.23
CA LEU A 172 18.35 5.35 -2.80
C LEU A 172 19.26 4.28 -3.39
N ARG A 173 20.34 4.70 -4.06
CA ARG A 173 21.39 3.81 -4.55
C ARG A 173 22.05 3.05 -3.41
N SER A 174 22.49 3.73 -2.36
CA SER A 174 23.19 3.10 -1.25
C SER A 174 22.28 2.10 -0.53
N VAL A 175 21.00 2.45 -0.32
CA VAL A 175 20.02 1.56 0.30
C VAL A 175 19.70 0.37 -0.63
N TYR A 176 19.54 0.57 -1.93
CA TYR A 176 19.27 -0.52 -2.87
C TYR A 176 20.45 -1.49 -3.00
N MET A 177 21.68 -0.96 -3.07
CA MET A 177 22.91 -1.78 -3.06
C MET A 177 23.05 -2.55 -1.75
N TRP A 178 22.85 -1.87 -0.62
CA TRP A 178 22.83 -2.52 0.69
C TRP A 178 21.80 -3.64 0.77
N ALA A 179 20.58 -3.43 0.30
CA ALA A 179 19.54 -4.47 0.29
C ALA A 179 19.96 -5.68 -0.57
N THR A 180 20.60 -5.41 -1.71
CA THR A 180 21.13 -6.44 -2.61
C THR A 180 22.24 -7.26 -1.95
N GLU A 181 23.19 -6.58 -1.30
CA GLU A 181 24.33 -7.21 -0.61
C GLU A 181 23.90 -7.92 0.67
N LEU A 182 22.93 -7.35 1.40
CA LEU A 182 22.29 -7.97 2.54
C LEU A 182 21.71 -9.30 2.09
N LEU A 183 20.84 -9.31 1.07
CA LEU A 183 20.23 -10.55 0.59
C LEU A 183 21.23 -11.50 -0.09
N GLY A 184 22.31 -10.97 -0.65
CA GLY A 184 23.44 -11.70 -1.23
C GLY A 184 24.40 -12.34 -0.21
N GLN A 185 24.13 -12.21 1.10
CA GLN A 185 24.94 -12.75 2.20
C GLN A 185 26.36 -12.15 2.32
N THR A 186 26.60 -10.96 1.74
CA THR A 186 27.96 -10.39 1.66
C THR A 186 28.27 -9.32 2.69
N LEU A 187 27.29 -8.69 3.36
CA LEU A 187 27.53 -7.48 4.17
C LEU A 187 26.70 -7.36 5.46
N SER A 188 27.11 -6.37 6.27
CA SER A 188 26.60 -5.98 7.59
C SER A 188 25.09 -5.69 7.61
N LEU A 189 24.47 -5.95 8.77
CA LEU A 189 23.02 -5.76 9.04
C LEU A 189 22.61 -4.28 9.17
N GLU A 190 23.55 -3.36 9.36
CA GLU A 190 23.19 -1.97 9.67
C GLU A 190 22.73 -1.21 8.41
N PRO A 191 21.50 -0.65 8.42
CA PRO A 191 20.97 0.05 7.26
C PRO A 191 21.69 1.39 7.04
N PRO A 192 21.98 1.79 5.79
CA PRO A 192 22.66 3.05 5.49
C PRO A 192 21.76 4.28 5.66
N CYS A 193 20.50 4.09 6.07
CA CYS A 193 19.46 5.09 6.10
C CYS A 193 18.73 5.06 7.45
N PRO A 194 18.63 6.19 8.16
CA PRO A 194 17.98 6.25 9.47
C PRO A 194 16.47 5.99 9.43
N GLU A 195 15.79 6.20 8.30
CA GLU A 195 14.36 5.93 8.13
C GLU A 195 14.16 4.45 7.78
N PRO A 196 13.57 3.64 8.68
CA PRO A 196 13.47 2.19 8.50
C PRO A 196 12.61 1.80 7.29
N TRP A 197 11.64 2.65 6.93
CA TRP A 197 10.71 2.38 5.83
C TRP A 197 11.37 2.43 4.45
N ILE A 198 12.41 3.25 4.27
CA ILE A 198 13.18 3.31 3.02
C ILE A 198 13.99 2.01 2.87
N SER A 199 14.65 1.59 3.95
CA SER A 199 15.42 0.34 4.00
C SER A 199 14.52 -0.88 3.79
N GLY A 200 13.36 -0.92 4.44
CA GLY A 200 12.37 -2.00 4.28
C GLY A 200 11.81 -2.07 2.86
N ALA A 201 11.49 -0.92 2.24
CA ALA A 201 11.04 -0.87 0.85
C ALA A 201 12.10 -1.36 -0.14
N ALA A 202 13.39 -1.10 0.13
CA ALA A 202 14.48 -1.57 -0.72
C ALA A 202 14.72 -3.08 -0.63
N ILE A 203 14.67 -3.65 0.58
CA ILE A 203 14.71 -5.12 0.75
C ILE A 203 13.56 -5.74 -0.04
N PHE A 204 12.35 -5.21 0.12
CA PHE A 204 11.20 -5.68 -0.61
C PHE A 204 11.39 -5.56 -2.14
N ALA A 205 11.90 -4.43 -2.64
CA ALA A 205 12.15 -4.22 -4.07
C ALA A 205 13.13 -5.24 -4.65
N VAL A 206 14.24 -5.52 -3.95
CA VAL A 206 15.19 -6.55 -4.37
C VAL A 206 14.53 -7.92 -4.37
N CYS A 207 13.80 -8.28 -3.30
CA CYS A 207 13.05 -9.54 -3.24
C CYS A 207 12.04 -9.69 -4.38
N ALA A 208 11.27 -8.64 -4.66
CA ALA A 208 10.27 -8.63 -5.74
C ALA A 208 10.92 -8.77 -7.11
N SER A 209 12.05 -8.09 -7.35
CA SER A 209 12.77 -8.16 -8.64
C SER A 209 13.42 -9.52 -8.91
N ALA A 210 13.79 -10.26 -7.86
CA ALA A 210 14.54 -11.50 -7.97
C ALA A 210 13.69 -12.77 -7.80
N GLY A 211 12.39 -12.61 -7.52
CA GLY A 211 11.40 -13.69 -7.43
C GLY A 211 11.53 -14.57 -6.18
N HIS A 212 10.90 -15.75 -6.22
CA HIS A 212 10.70 -16.63 -5.05
C HIS A 212 11.96 -16.98 -4.25
N ARG A 213 13.12 -17.08 -4.92
CA ARG A 213 14.39 -17.46 -4.28
C ARG A 213 14.82 -16.47 -3.19
N TYR A 214 14.42 -15.20 -3.30
CA TYR A 214 14.79 -14.17 -2.34
C TYR A 214 13.79 -14.04 -1.19
N LEU A 215 12.57 -14.58 -1.33
CA LEU A 215 11.62 -14.67 -0.22
C LEU A 215 12.12 -15.65 0.84
N SER A 216 12.60 -16.83 0.45
CA SER A 216 13.15 -17.79 1.42
C SER A 216 14.35 -17.19 2.17
N LEU A 217 15.25 -16.49 1.46
CA LEU A 217 16.37 -15.79 2.08
C LEU A 217 15.94 -14.66 3.01
N PHE A 218 14.88 -13.92 2.63
CA PHE A 218 14.27 -12.91 3.49
C PHE A 218 13.72 -13.54 4.77
N THR A 219 12.94 -14.63 4.66
CA THR A 219 12.39 -15.33 5.84
C THR A 219 13.49 -15.84 6.77
N GLU A 220 14.57 -16.37 6.22
CA GLU A 220 15.74 -16.83 6.98
C GLU A 220 16.40 -15.66 7.71
N LYS A 221 16.61 -14.52 7.03
CA LYS A 221 17.21 -13.33 7.62
C LYS A 221 16.33 -12.67 8.66
N VAL A 222 15.02 -12.63 8.45
CA VAL A 222 14.06 -12.20 9.46
C VAL A 222 14.21 -13.08 10.70
N HIS A 223 14.20 -14.40 10.52
CA HIS A 223 14.35 -15.35 11.62
C HIS A 223 15.70 -15.22 12.36
N GLN A 224 16.79 -14.92 11.64
CA GLN A 224 18.10 -14.64 12.24
C GLN A 224 18.13 -13.31 12.99
N SER A 225 17.53 -12.26 12.42
CA SER A 225 17.54 -10.91 12.99
C SER A 225 16.63 -10.80 14.21
N LEU A 226 15.49 -11.50 14.23
CA LEU A 226 14.60 -11.57 15.40
C LEU A 226 15.26 -12.22 16.63
N LYS A 227 16.32 -13.01 16.44
CA LYS A 227 17.11 -13.56 17.55
C LYS A 227 18.10 -12.54 18.13
N ALA A 228 18.36 -11.42 17.45
CA ALA A 228 19.24 -10.36 17.89
C ALA A 228 18.41 -9.09 18.25
N PRO A 229 18.18 -8.80 19.54
CA PRO A 229 17.39 -7.62 19.92
C PRO A 229 18.10 -6.33 19.49
N GLY A 230 17.45 -5.51 18.65
CA GLY A 230 17.97 -4.21 18.19
C GLY A 230 17.10 -3.53 17.11
N GLU A 231 17.57 -2.38 16.61
CA GLU A 231 16.94 -1.48 15.62
C GLU A 231 16.51 -2.16 14.29
N SER A 232 16.90 -3.41 14.07
CA SER A 232 16.52 -4.19 12.88
C SER A 232 15.03 -4.53 12.80
N PHE A 233 14.28 -4.50 13.90
CA PHE A 233 12.87 -4.88 13.91
C PHE A 233 11.99 -3.95 13.06
N GLU A 234 12.19 -2.63 13.15
CA GLU A 234 11.40 -1.65 12.40
C GLU A 234 11.59 -1.81 10.88
N VAL A 235 12.82 -2.08 10.43
CA VAL A 235 13.12 -2.32 9.01
C VAL A 235 12.38 -3.56 8.51
N LEU A 236 12.34 -4.63 9.31
CA LEU A 236 11.65 -5.86 8.97
C LEU A 236 10.13 -5.69 8.96
N GLU A 237 9.57 -4.97 9.93
CA GLU A 237 8.16 -4.63 9.97
C GLU A 237 7.73 -3.85 8.71
N MET A 238 8.57 -2.91 8.26
CA MET A 238 8.28 -2.13 7.05
C MET A 238 8.43 -2.94 5.77
N CYS A 239 9.42 -3.84 5.70
CA CYS A 239 9.54 -4.78 4.57
C CYS A 239 8.34 -5.73 4.52
N PHE A 240 7.93 -6.25 5.67
CA PHE A 240 6.77 -7.13 5.79
C PHE A 240 5.49 -6.39 5.41
N SER A 241 5.33 -5.13 5.83
CA SER A 241 4.24 -4.26 5.40
C SER A 241 4.17 -4.16 3.87
N CYS A 242 5.30 -3.90 3.21
CA CYS A 242 5.36 -3.83 1.74
C CYS A 242 4.93 -5.15 1.08
N LEU A 243 5.39 -6.28 1.63
CA LEU A 243 5.02 -7.62 1.17
C LEU A 243 3.51 -7.86 1.31
N VAL A 244 2.95 -7.58 2.49
CA VAL A 244 1.51 -7.67 2.77
C VAL A 244 0.72 -6.91 1.71
N ALA A 245 1.11 -5.67 1.43
CA ALA A 245 0.39 -4.83 0.50
C ALA A 245 0.42 -5.36 -0.94
N GLN A 246 1.58 -5.83 -1.40
CA GLN A 246 1.72 -6.39 -2.75
C GLN A 246 0.96 -7.71 -2.90
N VAL A 247 1.04 -8.59 -1.90
CA VAL A 247 0.35 -9.88 -1.92
C VAL A 247 -1.16 -9.65 -1.84
N THR A 248 -1.63 -8.69 -1.04
CA THR A 248 -3.04 -8.31 -0.99
C THR A 248 -3.52 -7.84 -2.35
N TYR A 249 -2.78 -6.93 -3.00
CA TYR A 249 -3.12 -6.48 -4.36
C TYR A 249 -3.20 -7.65 -5.35
N SER A 250 -2.18 -8.51 -5.36
CA SER A 250 -2.13 -9.65 -6.27
C SER A 250 -3.29 -10.61 -6.02
N THR A 251 -3.64 -10.82 -4.74
CA THR A 251 -4.74 -11.69 -4.32
C THR A 251 -6.12 -11.17 -4.74
N CYS A 252 -6.28 -9.84 -4.74
CA CYS A 252 -7.56 -9.19 -5.02
C CYS A 252 -7.78 -8.88 -6.50
N PHE A 253 -6.71 -8.62 -7.26
CA PHE A 253 -6.81 -8.04 -8.61
C PHE A 253 -6.04 -8.78 -9.70
N SER A 254 -5.06 -9.60 -9.34
CA SER A 254 -4.35 -10.41 -10.34
C SER A 254 -5.00 -11.78 -10.41
N GLU A 255 -5.33 -12.25 -11.62
CA GLU A 255 -5.65 -13.66 -11.88
C GLU A 255 -4.42 -14.58 -11.68
N CYS A 256 -3.29 -14.06 -11.15
CA CYS A 256 -2.22 -14.89 -10.61
C CYS A 256 -2.76 -15.75 -9.47
N HIS A 257 -3.30 -16.90 -9.86
CA HIS A 257 -3.54 -18.03 -8.99
C HIS A 257 -2.27 -18.32 -8.19
N GLN A 258 -2.40 -18.18 -6.87
CA GLN A 258 -1.72 -19.05 -5.91
C GLN A 258 -0.20 -19.07 -6.00
N ASP A 259 0.44 -17.98 -5.64
CA ASP A 259 1.75 -18.16 -5.00
C ASP A 259 1.55 -18.55 -3.54
N GLU A 260 1.27 -19.85 -3.35
CA GLU A 260 1.37 -20.51 -2.04
C GLU A 260 2.73 -20.20 -1.38
N SER A 261 3.77 -19.97 -2.20
CA SER A 261 5.10 -19.53 -1.79
C SER A 261 5.11 -18.23 -0.97
N TYR A 262 4.31 -17.21 -1.35
CA TYR A 262 4.21 -15.96 -0.59
C TYR A 262 3.47 -16.19 0.72
N GLN A 263 2.40 -16.99 0.71
CA GLN A 263 1.61 -17.28 1.91
C GLN A 263 2.43 -18.08 2.92
N GLU A 264 3.17 -19.08 2.48
CA GLU A 264 4.08 -19.88 3.30
C GLU A 264 5.22 -19.02 3.89
N ALA A 265 5.82 -18.15 3.07
CA ALA A 265 6.83 -17.22 3.53
C ALA A 265 6.29 -16.26 4.61
N MET A 266 5.09 -15.72 4.39
CA MET A 266 4.43 -14.86 5.38
C MET A 266 4.09 -15.62 6.66
N LEU A 267 3.56 -16.85 6.57
CA LEU A 267 3.29 -17.68 7.73
C LEU A 267 4.56 -18.00 8.52
N THR A 268 5.66 -18.28 7.83
CA THR A 268 6.97 -18.51 8.46
C THR A 268 7.45 -17.28 9.21
N VAL A 269 7.27 -16.08 8.65
CA VAL A 269 7.59 -14.81 9.32
C VAL A 269 6.70 -14.56 10.53
N LEU A 270 5.38 -14.79 10.40
CA LEU A 270 4.42 -14.58 11.47
C LEU A 270 4.62 -15.56 12.63
N THR A 271 4.95 -16.81 12.35
CA THR A 271 5.27 -17.79 13.40
C THR A 271 6.59 -17.47 14.10
N ALA A 272 7.57 -16.90 13.39
CA ALA A 272 8.81 -16.43 13.99
C ALA A 272 8.62 -15.14 14.81
N SER A 273 7.71 -14.25 14.41
CA SER A 273 7.40 -13.00 15.09
C SER A 273 5.90 -12.69 15.07
N PRO A 274 5.13 -13.24 16.01
CA PRO A 274 3.68 -13.03 16.06
C PRO A 274 3.27 -11.57 16.22
N SER A 275 4.14 -10.72 16.78
CA SER A 275 3.92 -9.28 16.88
C SER A 275 3.69 -8.60 15.53
N LEU A 276 4.20 -9.17 14.42
CA LEU A 276 3.96 -8.64 13.08
C LEU A 276 2.50 -8.81 12.61
N LEU A 277 1.66 -9.56 13.34
CA LEU A 277 0.21 -9.56 13.10
C LEU A 277 -0.41 -8.18 13.24
N THR A 278 0.17 -7.29 14.05
CA THR A 278 -0.32 -5.92 14.20
C THR A 278 -0.23 -5.12 12.90
N VAL A 279 0.64 -5.50 11.96
CA VAL A 279 0.74 -4.92 10.60
C VAL A 279 -0.53 -5.13 9.77
N PHE A 280 -1.42 -6.04 10.18
CA PHE A 280 -2.73 -6.17 9.52
C PHE A 280 -3.81 -5.36 10.22
N SER A 281 -3.59 -4.94 11.47
CA SER A 281 -4.59 -4.20 12.23
C SER A 281 -4.65 -2.74 11.77
N SER A 282 -5.85 -2.27 11.46
CA SER A 282 -6.13 -0.86 11.17
C SER A 282 -5.75 0.07 12.34
N GLN A 283 -5.70 -0.46 13.57
CA GLN A 283 -5.37 0.32 14.78
C GLN A 283 -3.88 0.63 14.91
N HIS A 284 -3.01 -0.19 14.30
CA HIS A 284 -1.56 -0.02 14.32
C HIS A 284 -1.08 0.53 12.98
N SER A 285 -1.50 1.76 12.67
CA SER A 285 -1.22 2.38 11.39
C SER A 285 0.25 2.83 11.28
N THR A 286 1.07 2.12 10.52
CA THR A 286 2.44 2.56 10.19
C THR A 286 2.42 3.72 9.21
N VAL A 287 3.55 4.43 9.08
CA VAL A 287 3.71 5.50 8.07
C VAL A 287 3.40 4.97 6.66
N LEU A 288 3.80 3.72 6.35
CA LEU A 288 3.51 3.11 5.05
C LEU A 288 2.01 2.83 4.88
N GLN A 289 1.33 2.28 5.88
CA GLN A 289 -0.11 2.01 5.78
C GLN A 289 -0.93 3.29 5.62
N THR A 290 -0.58 4.36 6.32
CA THR A 290 -1.34 5.63 6.26
C THR A 290 -1.07 6.43 4.99
N SER A 291 0.16 6.40 4.47
CA SER A 291 0.58 7.29 3.39
C SER A 291 0.82 6.59 2.05
N VAL A 292 1.17 5.30 2.05
CA VAL A 292 1.55 4.54 0.85
C VAL A 292 0.46 3.56 0.43
N PHE A 293 -0.19 2.89 1.39
CA PHE A 293 -1.13 1.84 1.03
C PHE A 293 -2.40 2.44 0.44
N PRO A 294 -2.85 1.94 -0.72
CA PRO A 294 -4.19 2.22 -1.19
C PRO A 294 -5.22 1.77 -0.16
N ASP A 295 -6.31 2.51 -0.04
CA ASP A 295 -7.38 2.22 0.93
C ASP A 295 -7.96 0.81 0.70
N TYR A 296 -8.01 0.36 -0.56
CA TYR A 296 -8.44 -0.99 -0.89
C TYR A 296 -7.49 -2.06 -0.34
N VAL A 297 -6.17 -1.80 -0.32
CA VAL A 297 -5.20 -2.75 0.25
C VAL A 297 -5.45 -2.88 1.74
N THR A 298 -5.54 -1.75 2.45
CA THR A 298 -5.77 -1.73 3.90
C THR A 298 -7.07 -2.43 4.27
N ARG A 299 -8.15 -2.21 3.51
CA ARG A 299 -9.44 -2.89 3.74
C ARG A 299 -9.40 -4.40 3.49
N CYS A 300 -8.55 -4.86 2.57
CA CYS A 300 -8.51 -6.27 2.16
C CYS A 300 -7.42 -7.09 2.84
N GLN A 301 -6.63 -6.49 3.72
CA GLN A 301 -5.60 -7.17 4.52
C GLN A 301 -6.17 -8.33 5.34
N CYS A 302 -7.37 -8.18 5.90
CA CYS A 302 -8.03 -9.23 6.67
C CYS A 302 -8.23 -10.53 5.85
N LEU A 303 -8.57 -10.41 4.56
CA LEU A 303 -8.73 -11.56 3.66
C LEU A 303 -7.43 -12.33 3.47
N LEU A 304 -6.32 -11.60 3.31
CA LEU A 304 -5.01 -12.20 3.18
C LEU A 304 -4.63 -12.97 4.45
N VAL A 305 -4.87 -12.39 5.63
CA VAL A 305 -4.59 -13.06 6.91
C VAL A 305 -5.37 -14.36 7.02
N PHE A 306 -6.67 -14.36 6.73
CA PHE A 306 -7.45 -15.60 6.84
C PHE A 306 -7.00 -16.67 5.85
N ARG A 307 -6.57 -16.31 4.64
CA ARG A 307 -5.97 -17.27 3.71
C ARG A 307 -4.67 -17.87 4.26
N ILE A 308 -3.79 -17.03 4.82
CA ILE A 308 -2.54 -17.50 5.45
C ILE A 308 -2.85 -18.45 6.62
N LEU A 309 -3.80 -18.08 7.49
CA LEU A 309 -4.18 -18.90 8.65
C LEU A 309 -4.88 -20.20 8.26
N GLN A 310 -5.62 -20.23 7.14
CA GLN A 310 -6.23 -21.47 6.61
C GLN A 310 -5.17 -22.49 6.18
N GLY A 311 -4.07 -22.03 5.59
CA GLY A 311 -2.95 -22.89 5.19
C GLY A 311 -2.07 -23.37 6.35
N ALA A 312 -2.24 -22.82 7.55
CA ALA A 312 -1.37 -23.12 8.69
C ALA A 312 -1.69 -24.46 9.37
N SER A 313 -0.66 -25.17 9.82
CA SER A 313 -0.78 -26.36 10.68
C SER A 313 -1.21 -25.98 12.11
N ASP A 314 -1.71 -26.95 12.88
CA ASP A 314 -2.11 -26.69 14.28
C ASP A 314 -0.92 -26.22 15.12
N GLU A 315 0.27 -26.76 14.87
CA GLU A 315 1.51 -26.37 15.55
C GLU A 315 1.90 -24.92 15.24
N GLN A 316 1.79 -24.51 13.98
CA GLN A 316 2.04 -23.13 13.55
C GLN A 316 1.03 -22.16 14.17
N LEU A 317 -0.26 -22.52 14.20
CA LEU A 317 -1.29 -21.72 14.84
C LEU A 317 -1.08 -21.60 16.35
N CYS A 318 -0.74 -22.69 17.04
CA CYS A 318 -0.40 -22.66 18.45
C CYS A 318 0.79 -21.74 18.75
N GLY A 319 1.85 -21.81 17.93
CA GLY A 319 3.01 -20.92 18.04
C GLY A 319 2.64 -19.44 17.83
N LEU A 320 1.82 -19.16 16.83
CA LEU A 320 1.32 -17.82 16.54
C LEU A 320 0.45 -17.27 17.68
N LEU A 321 -0.46 -18.09 18.19
CA LEU A 321 -1.43 -17.73 19.23
C LEU A 321 -0.86 -17.74 20.65
N ALA A 322 0.38 -18.21 20.82
CA ALA A 322 1.09 -18.11 22.10
C ALA A 322 1.37 -16.65 22.50
N TRP A 323 1.37 -15.72 21.54
CA TRP A 323 1.47 -14.29 21.81
C TRP A 323 0.10 -13.73 22.22
N GLU A 324 0.04 -13.07 23.38
CA GLU A 324 -1.20 -12.67 24.07
C GLU A 324 -2.13 -11.82 23.20
N GLN A 325 -1.58 -10.97 22.32
CA GLN A 325 -2.34 -10.09 21.45
C GLN A 325 -2.71 -10.71 20.09
N SER A 326 -2.20 -11.90 19.74
CA SER A 326 -2.47 -12.55 18.46
C SER A 326 -3.95 -12.87 18.31
N LEU A 327 -4.58 -13.50 19.31
CA LEU A 327 -5.99 -13.87 19.22
C LEU A 327 -6.89 -12.62 19.12
N PHE A 328 -6.59 -11.58 19.90
CA PHE A 328 -7.30 -10.31 19.81
C PHE A 328 -7.23 -9.73 18.40
N THR A 329 -6.03 -9.69 17.81
CA THR A 329 -5.80 -9.18 16.46
C THR A 329 -6.56 -10.01 15.42
N VAL A 330 -6.55 -11.34 15.52
CA VAL A 330 -7.30 -12.23 14.62
C VAL A 330 -8.80 -11.98 14.71
N LEU A 331 -9.36 -11.79 15.90
CA LEU A 331 -10.79 -11.50 16.08
C LEU A 331 -11.17 -10.11 15.55
N GLN A 332 -10.30 -9.11 15.75
CA GLN A 332 -10.49 -7.77 15.20
C GLN A 332 -10.50 -7.81 13.66
N LEU A 333 -9.57 -8.54 13.04
CA LEU A 333 -9.53 -8.74 11.59
C LEU A 333 -10.76 -9.50 11.08
N TYR A 334 -11.27 -10.47 11.85
CA TYR A 334 -12.49 -11.18 11.49
C TYR A 334 -13.69 -10.24 11.48
N LYS A 335 -13.79 -9.34 12.46
CA LYS A 335 -14.82 -8.30 12.50
C LYS A 335 -14.73 -7.39 11.28
N GLU A 336 -13.55 -6.87 10.96
CA GLU A 336 -13.32 -6.03 9.78
C GLU A 336 -13.70 -6.76 8.47
N MET A 337 -13.44 -8.06 8.38
CA MET A 337 -13.88 -8.88 7.25
C MET A 337 -15.40 -9.02 7.18
N CYS A 338 -16.09 -9.15 8.31
CA CYS A 338 -17.56 -9.20 8.33
C CYS A 338 -18.16 -7.85 7.93
N ASP A 339 -17.63 -6.75 8.46
CA ASP A 339 -18.05 -5.39 8.12
C ASP A 339 -17.87 -5.14 6.61
N LEU A 340 -16.75 -5.60 6.02
CA LEU A 340 -16.51 -5.53 4.57
C LEU A 340 -17.54 -6.33 3.75
N HIS A 341 -17.99 -7.48 4.25
CA HIS A 341 -19.02 -8.28 3.57
C HIS A 341 -20.40 -7.61 3.62
N ASP A 342 -20.75 -7.00 4.75
CA ASP A 342 -22.01 -6.28 4.91
C ASP A 342 -22.03 -5.02 4.02
N ASP A 343 -20.93 -4.26 3.96
CA ASP A 343 -20.76 -3.12 3.05
C ASP A 343 -20.96 -3.51 1.57
N GLN A 344 -20.46 -4.69 1.16
CA GLN A 344 -20.64 -5.20 -0.20
C GLN A 344 -22.08 -5.62 -0.49
N ALA A 345 -22.74 -6.26 0.48
CA ALA A 345 -24.14 -6.64 0.35
C ALA A 345 -25.07 -5.44 0.16
N GLU A 346 -24.72 -4.29 0.75
CA GLU A 346 -25.43 -3.02 0.51
C GLU A 346 -25.14 -2.42 -0.89
N GLN A 347 -23.92 -2.61 -1.42
CA GLN A 347 -23.51 -2.07 -2.72
C GLN A 347 -23.97 -2.91 -3.93
N ASP A 348 -24.12 -4.23 -3.79
CA ASP A 348 -24.59 -5.15 -4.85
C ASP A 348 -26.04 -4.88 -5.32
N VAL A 349 -26.77 -3.98 -4.65
CA VAL A 349 -28.08 -3.48 -5.12
C VAL A 349 -27.93 -2.52 -6.32
N LEU A 350 -26.70 -2.07 -6.63
CA LEU A 350 -26.42 -1.14 -7.72
C LEU A 350 -25.54 -1.81 -8.81
N PRO A 351 -26.03 -1.95 -10.05
CA PRO A 351 -25.29 -2.63 -11.10
C PRO A 351 -24.15 -1.73 -11.61
N GLY A 352 -22.89 -2.18 -11.47
CA GLY A 352 -21.80 -1.64 -12.29
C GLY A 352 -20.41 -1.54 -11.67
N SER A 353 -20.18 -1.83 -10.39
CA SER A 353 -18.83 -1.74 -9.83
C SER A 353 -17.95 -2.93 -10.29
N SER A 354 -16.84 -2.67 -10.97
CA SER A 354 -15.90 -3.69 -11.46
C SER A 354 -14.94 -4.16 -10.36
N TYR A 355 -15.14 -3.69 -9.12
CA TYR A 355 -14.48 -4.23 -7.94
C TYR A 355 -15.29 -5.43 -7.45
N ASN A 356 -15.41 -6.47 -8.27
CA ASN A 356 -15.94 -7.75 -7.84
C ASN A 356 -14.89 -8.48 -6.98
N MET A 357 -14.50 -7.86 -5.87
CA MET A 357 -14.05 -8.60 -4.69
C MET A 357 -15.27 -9.20 -4.02
N ALA A 358 -16.16 -9.87 -4.77
CA ALA A 358 -17.29 -10.56 -4.19
C ALA A 358 -16.70 -11.61 -3.23
N LEU A 359 -16.75 -11.28 -1.94
CA LEU A 359 -16.40 -12.17 -0.86
C LEU A 359 -17.38 -13.33 -0.98
N ASP A 360 -16.92 -14.42 -1.61
CA ASP A 360 -17.76 -15.60 -1.76
C ASP A 360 -18.15 -16.06 -0.35
N ILE A 361 -19.43 -16.40 -0.18
CA ILE A 361 -19.96 -16.95 1.07
C ILE A 361 -19.11 -18.16 1.51
N SER A 362 -18.55 -18.91 0.56
CA SER A 362 -17.62 -20.00 0.84
C SER A 362 -16.35 -19.51 1.57
N GLN A 363 -15.77 -18.38 1.18
CA GLN A 363 -14.60 -17.78 1.84
C GLN A 363 -14.96 -17.34 3.26
N LEU A 364 -16.10 -16.68 3.45
CA LEU A 364 -16.55 -16.26 4.77
C LEU A 364 -16.77 -17.46 5.72
N GLN A 365 -17.36 -18.54 5.20
CA GLN A 365 -17.56 -19.79 5.95
C GLN A 365 -16.24 -20.45 6.33
N SER A 366 -15.29 -20.52 5.38
CA SER A 366 -13.95 -21.06 5.65
C SER A 366 -13.21 -20.25 6.71
N SER A 367 -13.29 -18.91 6.66
CA SER A 367 -12.71 -18.02 7.66
C SER A 367 -13.33 -18.19 9.04
N CYS A 368 -14.65 -18.44 9.13
CA CYS A 368 -15.30 -18.78 10.39
C CYS A 368 -14.73 -20.08 10.98
N GLY A 369 -14.53 -21.12 10.16
CA GLY A 369 -13.89 -22.37 10.60
C GLY A 369 -12.46 -22.14 11.12
N THR A 370 -11.70 -21.26 10.48
CA THR A 370 -10.35 -20.87 10.94
C THR A 370 -10.39 -20.13 12.28
N VAL A 371 -11.34 -19.23 12.49
CA VAL A 371 -11.52 -18.56 13.80
C VAL A 371 -11.86 -19.57 14.89
N ASP A 372 -12.77 -20.50 14.62
CA ASP A 372 -13.15 -21.56 15.56
C ASP A 372 -11.92 -22.40 15.96
N ARG A 373 -11.10 -22.76 14.97
CA ARG A 373 -9.82 -23.46 15.18
C ARG A 373 -8.86 -22.63 16.03
N CYS A 374 -8.66 -21.35 15.71
CA CYS A 374 -7.82 -20.45 16.51
C CYS A 374 -8.31 -20.32 17.96
N ILE A 375 -9.60 -20.15 18.19
CA ILE A 375 -10.17 -20.08 19.55
C ILE A 375 -9.92 -21.38 20.32
N SER A 376 -10.04 -22.54 19.66
CA SER A 376 -9.83 -23.84 20.30
C SER A 376 -8.37 -24.13 20.65
N LEU A 377 -7.43 -23.59 19.86
CA LEU A 377 -5.99 -23.78 20.05
C LEU A 377 -5.34 -22.72 20.95
N ALA A 378 -6.01 -21.58 21.14
CA ALA A 378 -5.49 -20.52 21.99
C ALA A 378 -5.30 -21.00 23.44
N PRO A 379 -4.19 -20.65 24.10
CA PRO A 379 -4.03 -20.93 25.52
C PRO A 379 -5.16 -20.29 26.32
N PRO A 380 -5.56 -20.87 27.47
CA PRO A 380 -6.61 -20.30 28.31
C PRO A 380 -6.22 -18.88 28.70
N LEU A 381 -6.85 -17.90 28.06
CA LEU A 381 -6.62 -16.49 28.36
C LEU A 381 -7.02 -16.25 29.81
N SER A 382 -6.17 -15.57 30.57
CA SER A 382 -6.57 -15.15 31.90
C SER A 382 -7.76 -14.20 31.73
N LEU A 383 -8.91 -14.51 32.33
CA LEU A 383 -10.11 -13.67 32.21
C LEU A 383 -9.87 -12.21 32.62
N ALA A 384 -8.81 -11.95 33.39
CA ALA A 384 -8.38 -10.60 33.81
C ALA A 384 -7.72 -9.77 32.68
N SER A 385 -7.25 -10.40 31.61
CA SER A 385 -6.58 -9.75 30.47
C SER A 385 -7.53 -9.37 29.32
N LEU A 386 -8.78 -9.81 29.39
CA LEU A 386 -9.77 -9.53 28.35
C LEU A 386 -10.24 -8.08 28.45
N THR A 387 -9.94 -7.28 27.42
CA THR A 387 -10.43 -5.91 27.32
C THR A 387 -11.91 -5.89 26.88
N ASP A 388 -12.64 -4.82 27.20
CA ASP A 388 -14.01 -4.64 26.73
C ASP A 388 -14.12 -4.73 25.19
N SER A 389 -13.07 -4.28 24.48
CA SER A 389 -12.98 -4.40 23.01
C SER A 389 -12.89 -5.86 22.52
N PHE A 390 -12.23 -6.74 23.27
CA PHE A 390 -12.20 -8.18 22.97
C PHE A 390 -13.59 -8.78 23.13
N ILE A 391 -14.30 -8.44 24.21
CA ILE A 391 -15.66 -8.91 24.48
C ILE A 391 -16.62 -8.47 23.35
N GLN A 392 -16.53 -7.21 22.91
CA GLN A 392 -17.34 -6.70 21.79
C GLN A 392 -17.03 -7.42 20.46
N SER A 393 -15.76 -7.67 20.18
CA SER A 393 -15.35 -8.40 18.97
C SER A 393 -15.85 -9.85 19.00
N LEU A 394 -15.78 -10.49 20.17
CA LEU A 394 -16.26 -11.85 20.39
C LEU A 394 -17.78 -11.94 20.31
N ASP A 395 -18.52 -10.96 20.86
CA ASP A 395 -19.97 -10.88 20.71
C ASP A 395 -20.37 -10.69 19.24
N THR A 396 -19.65 -9.84 18.49
CA THR A 396 -19.88 -9.66 17.05
C THR A 396 -19.71 -10.98 16.29
N VAL A 397 -18.64 -11.73 16.58
CA VAL A 397 -18.40 -13.07 16.01
C VAL A 397 -19.54 -14.04 16.36
N LEU A 398 -20.01 -14.03 17.62
CA LEU A 398 -21.11 -14.88 18.07
C LEU A 398 -22.45 -14.51 17.41
N GLN A 399 -22.77 -13.23 17.28
CA GLN A 399 -23.97 -12.75 16.57
C GLN A 399 -23.93 -13.16 15.10
N HIS A 400 -22.79 -13.01 14.44
CA HIS A 400 -22.62 -13.45 13.05
C HIS A 400 -22.78 -14.97 12.91
N ARG A 401 -22.22 -15.78 13.84
CA ARG A 401 -22.47 -17.24 13.89
C ARG A 401 -23.96 -17.56 14.00
N LEU A 402 -24.70 -16.86 14.86
CA LEU A 402 -26.14 -17.04 15.01
C LEU A 402 -26.91 -16.69 13.74
N TYR A 403 -26.51 -15.61 13.06
CA TYR A 403 -27.08 -15.20 11.78
C TYR A 403 -26.86 -16.25 10.68
N GLN A 404 -25.62 -16.72 10.50
CA GLN A 404 -25.28 -17.76 9.51
C GLN A 404 -26.05 -19.06 9.77
N ARG A 405 -26.18 -19.48 11.04
CA ARG A 405 -27.02 -20.63 11.40
C ARG A 405 -28.49 -20.43 10.99
N ARG A 406 -29.07 -19.25 11.23
CA ARG A 406 -30.44 -18.93 10.81
C ARG A 406 -30.60 -18.92 9.29
N LYS A 407 -29.64 -18.35 8.54
CA LYS A 407 -29.67 -18.35 7.07
C LYS A 407 -29.50 -19.75 6.46
N GLY A 408 -28.61 -20.57 7.02
CA GLY A 408 -28.40 -21.97 6.61
C GLY A 408 -29.63 -22.85 6.86
N LEU A 409 -30.28 -22.68 8.02
CA LEU A 409 -31.56 -23.35 8.33
C LEU A 409 -32.67 -22.97 7.31
N ASN A 410 -32.72 -21.71 6.87
CA ASN A 410 -33.70 -21.23 5.89
C ASN A 410 -33.41 -21.67 4.44
N ARG A 411 -32.17 -22.02 4.09
CA ARG A 411 -31.84 -22.61 2.77
C ARG A 411 -32.10 -24.12 2.75
N SER A 412 -31.85 -24.83 3.86
CA SER A 412 -32.15 -26.26 3.97
C SER A 412 -33.64 -26.58 3.98
N SER A 413 -34.50 -25.66 4.43
CA SER A 413 -35.96 -25.85 4.41
C SER A 413 -36.62 -25.59 3.05
N ARG A 414 -35.92 -24.97 2.09
CA ARG A 414 -36.43 -24.72 0.73
C ARG A 414 -36.10 -25.81 -0.29
N ILE A 415 -35.26 -26.78 0.06
CA ILE A 415 -34.90 -27.91 -0.83
C ILE A 415 -35.85 -29.11 -0.62
N GLY A 416 -36.78 -29.04 0.33
CA GLY A 416 -37.75 -30.10 0.63
C GLY A 416 -39.08 -30.07 -0.12
N ASP A 417 -39.41 -28.99 -0.85
CA ASP A 417 -40.73 -28.81 -1.49
C ASP A 417 -40.64 -28.63 -3.02
N MET A 418 -39.84 -29.46 -3.68
CA MET A 418 -40.03 -29.73 -5.12
C MET A 418 -40.07 -31.24 -5.34
N ASP A 419 -41.18 -31.86 -4.97
CA ASP A 419 -41.58 -33.17 -5.48
C ASP A 419 -42.97 -33.07 -6.13
N VAL A 420 -42.95 -33.37 -7.43
CA VAL A 420 -43.98 -34.03 -8.25
C VAL A 420 -45.38 -33.40 -8.31
N GLY A 421 -45.60 -32.70 -9.43
CA GLY A 421 -46.89 -32.58 -10.11
C GLY A 421 -46.70 -32.74 -11.61
#